data_AF-A0A0H3MFV8-F1
#
_entry.id   AF-A0A0H3MFV8-F1
#
_cell.length_a   1.000
_cell.length_b   1.000
_cell.length_c   1.000
_cell.angle_alpha   90.00
_cell.angle_beta   90.00
_cell.angle_gamma   90.00
#
_symmetry.space_group_name_H-M   'P 1'
#
loop_
_entity.id
_entity.type
_entity.pdbx_description
1 polymer ?
#
loop_
_entity_poly.entity_id
_entity_poly.type
_entity_poly.pdbx_seq_one_letter_code
_entity_poly.pdbx_strand_id
1 'polypeptide(L)'
;MSADSSLSLPLSGTHRYRVTHRTEYRYSDVVTSSYGRGFLTPRNSLRQRCVAHRLTIDPAPADRSTSRDGYGNISSYFHVTEPHRTLTITSDSIVDVSPPPPGLYTSGPALQPWEAARPAGLPGSLATEFTLDLNPPEITDAVREYAAPSFLPKRPLVEVLRDLASRIYTDFTYRSGSTTISTGVNEVLLAREGVCQDFARLAIACLRANGLAACYVSGYLATDPPPGKDRMIGIDATHAWASVWTPQQPGRFEWLGLDPTNDQLVDQRYIVVGRGRDYADVPPLRGIIYTNSENSVIDVSVDVVPFEGDALHA
;
A
#
# COMPACT_ATOMS: atom_id res chain seq x y z
N MET A 1 6.97 -31.12 -10.38
CA MET A 1 7.40 -31.64 -9.06
C MET A 1 6.68 -30.86 -7.98
N SER A 2 6.25 -31.57 -6.95
CA SER A 2 5.08 -31.34 -6.09
C SER A 2 4.86 -29.92 -5.55
N ALA A 3 3.60 -29.51 -5.59
CA ALA A 3 3.06 -28.43 -4.77
C ALA A 3 3.23 -28.78 -3.29
N ASP A 4 3.93 -27.92 -2.56
CA ASP A 4 3.95 -27.96 -1.10
C ASP A 4 2.75 -27.13 -0.61
N SER A 5 1.58 -27.78 -0.56
CA SER A 5 0.39 -27.26 0.12
C SER A 5 0.39 -27.72 1.56
N SER A 6 1.37 -27.25 2.35
CA SER A 6 1.22 -27.31 3.80
C SER A 6 0.15 -26.29 4.20
N LEU A 7 -1.06 -26.79 4.47
CA LEU A 7 -2.15 -26.04 5.09
C LEU A 7 -1.70 -25.62 6.49
N SER A 8 -1.04 -24.47 6.60
CA SER A 8 -0.84 -23.82 7.89
C SER A 8 -2.19 -23.33 8.39
N LEU A 9 -2.62 -23.87 9.53
CA LEU A 9 -3.80 -23.36 10.24
C LEU A 9 -3.59 -21.87 10.53
N PRO A 10 -4.66 -21.04 10.42
CA PRO A 10 -4.55 -19.62 10.71
C PRO A 10 -4.02 -19.39 12.13
N LEU A 11 -3.08 -18.45 12.26
CA LEU A 11 -2.50 -18.10 13.55
C LEU A 11 -3.58 -17.54 14.49
N SER A 12 -3.42 -17.71 15.81
CA SER A 12 -4.36 -17.15 16.79
C SER A 12 -4.53 -15.64 16.59
N GLY A 13 -5.78 -15.16 16.65
CA GLY A 13 -6.14 -13.75 16.41
C GLY A 13 -6.20 -13.34 14.94
N THR A 14 -6.10 -14.28 13.99
CA THR A 14 -6.28 -14.00 12.56
C THR A 14 -7.69 -13.49 12.28
N HIS A 15 -7.77 -12.37 11.58
CA HIS A 15 -9.01 -11.82 11.07
C HIS A 15 -9.17 -12.20 9.61
N ARG A 16 -10.40 -12.52 9.22
CA ARG A 16 -10.75 -12.73 7.82
C ARG A 16 -11.57 -11.56 7.32
N TYR A 17 -11.19 -11.03 6.17
CA TYR A 17 -11.85 -9.93 5.50
C TYR A 17 -12.31 -10.34 4.11
N ARG A 18 -13.49 -9.88 3.71
CA ARG A 18 -13.84 -9.72 2.30
C ARG A 18 -13.50 -8.29 1.90
N VAL A 19 -12.77 -8.16 0.80
CA VAL A 19 -12.43 -6.87 0.20
C VAL A 19 -13.05 -6.78 -1.17
N THR A 20 -13.81 -5.72 -1.41
CA THR A 20 -14.35 -5.38 -2.72
C THR A 20 -13.79 -4.04 -3.14
N HIS A 21 -12.98 -4.00 -4.20
CA HIS A 21 -12.50 -2.78 -4.83
C HIS A 21 -13.17 -2.66 -6.19
N ARG A 22 -13.96 -1.61 -6.40
CA ARG A 22 -14.53 -1.26 -7.70
C ARG A 22 -13.97 0.08 -8.18
N THR A 23 -13.46 0.10 -9.40
CA THR A 23 -13.18 1.33 -10.14
C THR A 23 -14.06 1.37 -11.38
N GLU A 24 -14.81 2.45 -11.54
CA GLU A 24 -15.62 2.72 -12.73
C GLU A 24 -15.12 3.99 -13.41
N TYR A 25 -14.78 3.86 -14.70
CA TYR A 25 -14.50 4.97 -15.59
C TYR A 25 -15.74 5.25 -16.43
N ARG A 26 -16.15 6.52 -16.51
CA ARG A 26 -17.21 6.99 -17.41
C ARG A 26 -16.62 8.03 -18.37
N TYR A 27 -16.76 7.78 -19.66
CA TYR A 27 -16.17 8.59 -20.72
C TYR A 27 -17.23 9.45 -21.43
N SER A 28 -16.85 10.67 -21.83
CA SER A 28 -17.73 11.56 -22.58
C SER A 28 -17.92 11.12 -24.04
N ASP A 29 -17.08 10.22 -24.55
CA ASP A 29 -17.25 9.58 -25.86
C ASP A 29 -16.82 8.10 -25.83
N VAL A 30 -17.00 7.41 -26.96
CA VAL A 30 -16.64 6.00 -27.13
C VAL A 30 -15.13 5.81 -27.03
N VAL A 31 -14.72 4.91 -26.14
CA VAL A 31 -13.39 4.32 -26.09
C VAL A 31 -13.38 3.07 -26.95
N THR A 32 -12.44 2.98 -27.88
CA THR A 32 -12.30 1.84 -28.80
C THR A 32 -11.27 0.82 -28.34
N SER A 33 -10.38 1.23 -27.42
CA SER A 33 -9.38 0.35 -26.85
C SER A 33 -8.95 0.84 -25.47
N SER A 34 -8.96 -0.04 -24.48
CA SER A 34 -8.51 0.22 -23.11
C SER A 34 -7.45 -0.78 -22.69
N TYR A 35 -6.22 -0.31 -22.52
CA TYR A 35 -5.11 -1.09 -21.97
C TYR A 35 -4.96 -0.75 -20.50
N GLY A 36 -4.99 -1.76 -19.64
CA GLY A 36 -4.89 -1.57 -18.20
C GLY A 36 -3.90 -2.53 -17.56
N ARG A 37 -3.26 -2.04 -16.51
CA ARG A 37 -2.47 -2.81 -15.57
C ARG A 37 -2.78 -2.37 -14.16
N GLY A 38 -2.99 -3.31 -13.25
CA GLY A 38 -3.34 -3.01 -11.88
C GLY A 38 -2.73 -3.96 -10.87
N PHE A 39 -2.55 -3.45 -9.65
CA PHE A 39 -2.18 -4.21 -8.46
C PHE A 39 -3.40 -4.23 -7.55
N LEU A 40 -4.27 -5.22 -7.79
CA LEU A 40 -5.56 -5.37 -7.09
C LEU A 40 -5.70 -6.70 -6.36
N THR A 41 -4.71 -7.59 -6.49
CA THR A 41 -4.70 -8.90 -5.85
C THR A 41 -3.91 -8.85 -4.54
N PRO A 42 -4.54 -9.07 -3.38
CA PRO A 42 -3.84 -9.14 -2.10
C PRO A 42 -2.69 -10.14 -2.14
N ARG A 43 -1.51 -9.71 -1.68
CA ARG A 43 -0.31 -10.57 -1.71
C ARG A 43 -0.30 -11.57 -0.56
N ASN A 44 0.34 -12.72 -0.76
CA ASN A 44 0.64 -13.64 0.33
C ASN A 44 1.90 -13.17 1.09
N SER A 45 1.90 -13.36 2.40
CA SER A 45 3.04 -13.11 3.29
C SER A 45 2.96 -13.99 4.54
N LEU A 46 3.95 -13.90 5.42
CA LEU A 46 3.96 -14.61 6.70
C LEU A 46 2.76 -14.29 7.62
N ARG A 47 2.10 -13.13 7.44
CA ARG A 47 0.89 -12.75 8.21
C ARG A 47 -0.36 -12.59 7.36
N GLN A 48 -0.30 -12.89 6.07
CA GLN A 48 -1.43 -12.63 5.18
C GLN A 48 -1.57 -13.73 4.15
N ARG A 49 -2.79 -14.24 4.00
CA ARG A 49 -3.14 -15.23 2.99
C ARG A 49 -4.35 -14.77 2.21
N CYS A 50 -4.17 -14.57 0.91
CA CYS A 50 -5.29 -14.43 -0.02
C CYS A 50 -5.92 -15.82 -0.22
N VAL A 51 -7.11 -16.01 0.33
CA VAL A 51 -7.88 -17.26 0.31
C VAL A 51 -8.56 -17.43 -1.05
N ALA A 52 -9.16 -16.35 -1.54
CA ALA A 52 -9.81 -16.30 -2.84
C ALA A 52 -9.66 -14.89 -3.42
N HIS A 53 -9.56 -14.81 -4.75
CA HIS A 53 -9.54 -13.55 -5.47
C HIS A 53 -10.18 -13.73 -6.85
N ARG A 54 -11.01 -12.76 -7.24
CA ARG A 54 -11.62 -12.67 -8.57
C ARG A 54 -11.47 -11.24 -9.06
N LEU A 55 -10.99 -11.10 -10.29
CA LEU A 55 -10.95 -9.83 -11.00
C LEU A 55 -11.94 -9.88 -12.17
N THR A 56 -12.99 -9.07 -12.08
CA THR A 56 -14.02 -8.92 -13.10
C THR A 56 -13.83 -7.59 -13.80
N ILE A 57 -13.79 -7.61 -15.12
CA ILE A 57 -13.63 -6.41 -15.96
C ILE A 57 -14.79 -6.43 -16.95
N ASP A 58 -15.47 -5.30 -17.04
CA ASP A 58 -16.63 -5.08 -17.91
C ASP A 58 -16.44 -3.77 -18.70
N PRO A 59 -16.45 -3.79 -20.04
CA PRO A 59 -16.66 -4.95 -20.91
C PRO A 59 -15.56 -6.01 -20.77
N ALA A 60 -15.89 -7.25 -21.17
CA ALA A 60 -14.95 -8.36 -21.04
C ALA A 60 -13.69 -8.13 -21.89
N PRO A 61 -12.48 -8.20 -21.31
CA PRO A 61 -11.26 -7.99 -22.07
C PRO A 61 -11.00 -9.15 -23.03
N ALA A 62 -10.56 -8.80 -24.24
CA ALA A 62 -10.16 -9.74 -25.28
C ALA A 62 -8.82 -10.43 -24.96
N ASP A 63 -7.95 -9.75 -24.19
CA ASP A 63 -6.71 -10.31 -23.65
C ASP A 63 -6.54 -9.95 -22.18
N ARG A 64 -6.02 -10.90 -21.38
CA ARG A 64 -5.70 -10.69 -19.97
C ARG A 64 -4.60 -11.64 -19.51
N SER A 65 -3.79 -11.17 -18.57
CA SER A 65 -2.77 -12.02 -17.93
C SER A 65 -2.44 -11.55 -16.53
N THR A 66 -1.84 -12.43 -15.73
CA THR A 66 -1.31 -12.11 -14.41
C THR A 66 0.16 -12.46 -14.35
N SER A 67 0.97 -11.59 -13.76
CA SER A 67 2.41 -11.79 -13.60
C SER A 67 2.85 -11.40 -12.18
N ARG A 68 4.04 -11.85 -11.77
CA ARG A 68 4.69 -11.35 -10.55
C ARG A 68 5.82 -10.41 -10.95
N ASP A 69 5.88 -9.24 -10.32
CA ASP A 69 6.98 -8.30 -10.51
C ASP A 69 8.20 -8.65 -9.63
N GLY A 70 9.26 -7.83 -9.72
CA GLY A 70 10.48 -8.02 -8.94
C GLY A 70 10.30 -7.92 -7.42
N TYR A 71 9.24 -7.26 -6.95
CA TYR A 71 8.88 -7.12 -5.53
C TYR A 71 7.93 -8.24 -5.04
N GLY A 72 7.59 -9.15 -5.94
CA GLY A 72 6.66 -10.25 -5.71
C GLY A 72 5.19 -9.82 -5.67
N ASN A 73 4.85 -8.61 -6.12
CA ASN A 73 3.47 -8.18 -6.25
C ASN A 73 2.81 -8.88 -7.43
N ILE A 74 1.52 -9.17 -7.32
CA ILE A 74 0.74 -9.72 -8.42
C ILE A 74 0.20 -8.57 -9.25
N SER A 75 0.61 -8.53 -10.51
CA SER A 75 0.20 -7.52 -11.48
C SER A 75 -0.75 -8.13 -12.50
N SER A 76 -1.92 -7.54 -12.64
CA SER A 76 -2.96 -7.98 -13.58
C SER A 76 -3.00 -7.05 -14.78
N TYR A 77 -2.84 -7.61 -15.98
CA TYR A 77 -2.97 -6.92 -17.26
C TYR A 77 -4.30 -7.27 -17.91
N PHE A 78 -4.88 -6.30 -18.63
CA PHE A 78 -6.04 -6.52 -19.48
C PHE A 78 -6.05 -5.58 -20.70
N HIS A 79 -6.73 -6.02 -21.75
CA HIS A 79 -7.02 -5.23 -22.94
C HIS A 79 -8.47 -5.42 -23.37
N VAL A 80 -9.25 -4.34 -23.30
CA VAL A 80 -10.63 -4.28 -23.79
C VAL A 80 -10.63 -3.62 -25.16
N THR A 81 -11.13 -4.33 -26.16
CA THR A 81 -11.28 -3.83 -27.55
C THR A 81 -12.73 -3.61 -27.95
N GLU A 82 -13.68 -4.02 -27.11
CA GLU A 82 -15.10 -3.73 -27.31
C GLU A 82 -15.33 -2.22 -27.14
N PRO A 83 -15.99 -1.52 -28.09
CA PRO A 83 -16.30 -0.10 -27.94
C PRO A 83 -17.20 0.16 -26.73
N HIS A 84 -16.80 1.06 -25.83
CA HIS A 84 -17.53 1.33 -24.59
C HIS A 84 -17.47 2.79 -24.16
N ARG A 85 -18.45 3.21 -23.36
CA ARG A 85 -18.45 4.51 -22.66
C ARG A 85 -18.24 4.36 -21.15
N THR A 86 -18.25 3.13 -20.67
CA THR A 86 -18.03 2.78 -19.27
C THR A 86 -17.07 1.60 -19.21
N LEU A 87 -16.07 1.69 -18.34
CA LEU A 87 -15.17 0.57 -18.02
C LEU A 87 -15.21 0.35 -16.51
N THR A 88 -15.60 -0.84 -16.10
CA THR A 88 -15.66 -1.26 -14.72
C THR A 88 -14.60 -2.32 -14.45
N ILE A 89 -13.82 -2.14 -13.40
CA ILE A 89 -12.92 -3.15 -12.86
C ILE A 89 -13.31 -3.40 -11.40
N THR A 90 -13.64 -4.65 -11.09
CA THR A 90 -14.01 -5.08 -9.73
C THR A 90 -13.08 -6.19 -9.27
N SER A 91 -12.34 -5.96 -8.20
CA SER A 91 -11.57 -6.97 -7.47
C SER A 91 -12.34 -7.39 -6.22
N ASP A 92 -12.65 -8.67 -6.12
CA ASP A 92 -13.30 -9.31 -4.99
C ASP A 92 -12.32 -10.31 -4.36
N SER A 93 -11.99 -10.13 -3.09
CA SER A 93 -11.00 -10.95 -2.39
C SER A 93 -11.48 -11.41 -1.03
N ILE A 94 -11.06 -12.61 -0.60
CA ILE A 94 -11.11 -13.06 0.79
C ILE A 94 -9.68 -13.18 1.27
N VAL A 95 -9.37 -12.54 2.39
CA VAL A 95 -8.01 -12.44 2.92
C VAL A 95 -8.00 -12.72 4.41
N ASP A 96 -7.15 -13.65 4.82
CA ASP A 96 -6.81 -13.87 6.22
C ASP A 96 -5.61 -12.98 6.57
N VAL A 97 -5.71 -12.20 7.65
CA VAL A 97 -4.62 -11.36 8.17
C VAL A 97 -4.39 -11.67 9.64
N SER A 98 -3.19 -12.16 9.96
CA SER A 98 -2.75 -12.45 11.31
C SER A 98 -2.16 -11.20 12.00
N PRO A 99 -2.33 -11.07 13.33
CA PRO A 99 -1.74 -9.99 14.10
C PRO A 99 -0.22 -10.00 13.97
N PRO A 100 0.44 -8.83 14.13
CA PRO A 100 1.88 -8.78 14.33
C PRO A 100 2.31 -9.80 15.39
N PRO A 101 3.43 -10.52 15.20
CA PRO A 101 3.92 -11.42 16.25
C PRO A 101 4.19 -10.62 17.52
N PRO A 102 4.01 -11.24 18.71
CA PRO A 102 4.38 -10.61 19.97
C PRO A 102 5.82 -10.10 19.90
N GLY A 103 6.03 -8.85 20.31
CA GLY A 103 7.36 -8.26 20.29
C GLY A 103 7.77 -7.57 18.98
N LEU A 104 6.98 -7.60 17.90
CA LEU A 104 7.38 -6.97 16.62
C LEU A 104 7.82 -5.50 16.81
N TYR A 105 7.08 -4.75 17.63
CA TYR A 105 7.33 -3.35 17.93
C TYR A 105 7.88 -3.11 19.35
N THR A 106 8.07 -4.16 20.14
CA THR A 106 8.45 -4.05 21.57
C THR A 106 9.64 -4.92 21.94
N SER A 107 10.37 -5.44 20.95
CA SER A 107 11.57 -6.25 21.15
C SER A 107 12.47 -6.21 19.91
N GLY A 108 13.66 -6.83 20.02
CA GLY A 108 14.55 -7.04 18.86
C GLY A 108 14.98 -5.71 18.20
N PRO A 109 15.08 -5.67 16.85
CA PRO A 109 15.51 -4.48 16.12
C PRO A 109 14.67 -3.23 16.37
N ALA A 110 13.39 -3.38 16.72
CA ALA A 110 12.52 -2.24 17.01
C ALA A 110 12.99 -1.41 18.22
N LEU A 111 13.64 -2.06 19.19
CA LEU A 111 14.20 -1.39 20.38
C LEU A 111 15.69 -1.03 20.24
N GLN A 112 16.34 -1.40 19.14
CA GLN A 112 17.72 -1.01 18.90
C GLN A 112 17.82 0.44 18.43
N PRO A 113 18.97 1.11 18.62
CA PRO A 113 19.31 2.35 17.93
C PRO A 113 18.91 2.31 16.46
N TRP A 114 18.19 3.31 15.97
CA TRP A 114 17.71 3.35 14.59
C TRP A 114 18.87 3.22 13.57
N GLU A 115 20.07 3.68 13.92
CA GLU A 115 21.26 3.57 13.07
C GLU A 115 21.62 2.11 12.76
N ALA A 116 21.30 1.19 13.69
CA ALA A 116 21.52 -0.24 13.51
C ALA A 116 20.60 -0.85 12.44
N ALA A 117 19.51 -0.16 12.06
CA ALA A 117 18.59 -0.62 11.02
C ALA A 117 19.01 -0.23 9.60
N ARG A 118 20.10 0.53 9.45
CA ARG A 118 20.66 0.84 8.12
C ARG A 118 21.14 -0.45 7.44
N PRO A 119 20.74 -0.71 6.18
CA PRO A 119 21.17 -1.89 5.47
C PRO A 119 22.70 -1.97 5.37
N ALA A 120 23.27 -3.09 5.82
CA ALA A 120 24.70 -3.35 5.76
C ALA A 120 25.00 -4.82 5.47
N GLY A 121 26.14 -5.07 4.84
CA GLY A 121 26.61 -6.42 4.49
C GLY A 121 25.70 -7.16 3.50
N LEU A 122 25.91 -8.47 3.38
CA LEU A 122 25.11 -9.34 2.51
C LEU A 122 23.61 -9.31 2.87
N PRO A 123 23.19 -9.36 4.16
CA PRO A 123 21.76 -9.34 4.49
C PRO A 123 21.06 -8.03 4.08
N GLY A 124 21.75 -6.89 4.16
CA GLY A 124 21.20 -5.60 3.77
C GLY A 124 21.15 -5.34 2.27
N SER A 125 21.86 -6.13 1.46
CA SER A 125 21.96 -5.90 0.00
C SER A 125 20.61 -5.92 -0.71
N LEU A 126 19.67 -6.75 -0.25
CA LEU A 126 18.30 -6.84 -0.79
C LEU A 126 17.42 -5.63 -0.41
N ALA A 127 17.82 -4.85 0.59
CA ALA A 127 17.09 -3.68 1.05
C ALA A 127 17.68 -2.37 0.50
N THR A 128 18.88 -2.40 -0.09
CA THR A 128 19.60 -1.19 -0.53
C THR A 128 18.83 -0.37 -1.55
N GLU A 129 18.07 -0.96 -2.47
CA GLU A 129 17.27 -0.18 -3.43
C GLU A 129 16.21 0.72 -2.75
N PHE A 130 15.77 0.34 -1.56
CA PHE A 130 14.79 1.07 -0.76
C PHE A 130 15.43 2.18 0.10
N THR A 131 16.75 2.32 0.10
CA THR A 131 17.45 3.48 0.68
C THR A 131 17.64 4.60 -0.34
N LEU A 132 17.53 4.31 -1.63
CA LEU A 132 17.81 5.24 -2.72
C LEU A 132 16.65 6.23 -2.91
N ASP A 133 17.00 7.47 -3.23
CA ASP A 133 16.05 8.50 -3.66
C ASP A 133 15.36 8.12 -4.99
N LEU A 134 14.26 8.81 -5.28
CA LEU A 134 13.54 8.71 -6.54
C LEU A 134 14.29 9.45 -7.66
N ASN A 135 13.79 9.30 -8.89
CA ASN A 135 14.26 10.05 -10.05
C ASN A 135 13.04 10.67 -10.75
N PRO A 136 12.87 12.01 -10.71
CA PRO A 136 13.77 13.01 -10.11
C PRO A 136 13.89 12.88 -8.57
N PRO A 137 14.98 13.40 -7.97
CA PRO A 137 15.21 13.32 -6.53
C PRO A 137 14.18 14.14 -5.74
N GLU A 138 13.66 13.56 -4.66
CA GLU A 138 12.68 14.20 -3.79
C GLU A 138 13.22 14.42 -2.36
N ILE A 139 14.38 13.85 -2.00
CA ILE A 139 15.00 14.05 -0.69
C ILE A 139 15.79 15.36 -0.68
N THR A 140 15.12 16.45 -0.31
CA THR A 140 15.70 17.79 -0.18
C THR A 140 16.20 18.09 1.23
N ASP A 141 16.88 19.24 1.40
CA ASP A 141 17.26 19.74 2.73
C ASP A 141 16.04 19.97 3.62
N ALA A 142 14.91 20.43 3.07
CA ALA A 142 13.66 20.58 3.82
C ALA A 142 13.13 19.23 4.35
N VAL A 143 13.25 18.14 3.59
CA VAL A 143 12.93 16.78 4.07
C VAL A 143 13.86 16.36 5.20
N ARG A 144 15.16 16.66 5.08
CA ARG A 144 16.18 16.33 6.11
C ARG A 144 15.91 17.11 7.40
N GLU A 145 15.65 18.40 7.29
CA GLU A 145 15.32 19.28 8.41
C GLU A 145 14.02 18.84 9.09
N TYR A 146 12.99 18.50 8.30
CA TYR A 146 11.74 17.98 8.86
C TYR A 146 11.96 16.65 9.58
N ALA A 147 12.78 15.74 9.04
CA ALA A 147 13.07 14.46 9.66
C ALA A 147 13.90 14.59 10.96
N ALA A 148 14.87 15.50 11.00
CA ALA A 148 15.92 15.55 12.02
C ALA A 148 15.46 15.42 13.49
N PRO A 149 14.37 16.08 13.96
CA PRO A 149 13.92 15.94 15.34
C PRO A 149 13.54 14.50 15.74
N SER A 150 13.11 13.68 14.79
CA SER A 150 12.73 12.28 15.07
C SER A 150 13.95 11.37 15.19
N PHE A 151 15.09 11.71 14.57
CA PHE A 151 16.28 10.86 14.43
C PHE A 151 17.42 11.26 15.37
N LEU A 152 17.12 11.44 16.67
CA LEU A 152 18.15 11.67 17.68
C LEU A 152 19.09 10.45 17.79
N PRO A 153 20.40 10.66 18.07
CA PRO A 153 21.35 9.57 18.17
C PRO A 153 20.92 8.50 19.18
N LYS A 154 21.01 7.23 18.77
CA LYS A 154 20.65 6.05 19.59
C LYS A 154 19.18 5.96 20.02
N ARG A 155 18.29 6.80 19.49
CA ARG A 155 16.85 6.65 19.75
C ARG A 155 16.38 5.28 19.24
N PRO A 156 15.59 4.53 20.02
CA PRO A 156 15.03 3.25 19.55
C PRO A 156 14.26 3.43 18.24
N LEU A 157 14.45 2.52 17.28
CA LEU A 157 13.80 2.61 15.96
C LEU A 157 12.29 2.81 16.07
N VAL A 158 11.61 2.06 16.93
CA VAL A 158 10.15 2.18 17.09
C VAL A 158 9.72 3.56 17.56
N GLU A 159 10.52 4.24 18.38
CA GLU A 159 10.23 5.59 18.82
C GLU A 159 10.41 6.60 17.69
N VAL A 160 11.42 6.41 16.83
CA VAL A 160 11.58 7.20 15.60
C VAL A 160 10.35 7.06 14.70
N LEU A 161 9.87 5.82 14.48
CA LEU A 161 8.70 5.56 13.64
C LEU A 161 7.41 6.17 14.20
N ARG A 162 7.18 6.02 15.51
CA ARG A 162 6.01 6.61 16.18
C ARG A 162 6.07 8.13 16.11
N ASP A 163 7.19 8.73 16.47
CA ASP A 163 7.38 10.18 16.46
C ASP A 163 7.19 10.77 15.06
N LEU A 164 7.76 10.14 14.04
CA LEU A 164 7.58 10.57 12.65
C LEU A 164 6.12 10.47 12.20
N ALA A 165 5.43 9.37 12.54
CA ALA A 165 4.01 9.21 12.24
C ALA A 165 3.16 10.29 12.95
N SER A 166 3.38 10.51 14.25
CA SER A 166 2.64 11.50 15.04
C SER A 166 2.88 12.92 14.56
N ARG A 167 4.11 13.25 14.16
CA ARG A 167 4.44 14.57 13.59
C ARG A 167 3.78 14.78 12.25
N ILE A 168 3.81 13.81 11.34
CA ILE A 168 3.12 13.97 10.04
C ILE A 168 1.60 14.06 10.26
N TYR A 169 1.03 13.26 11.16
CA TYR A 169 -0.39 13.33 11.50
C TYR A 169 -0.80 14.70 12.06
N THR A 170 0.05 15.30 12.91
CA THR A 170 -0.24 16.58 13.58
C THR A 170 0.03 17.78 12.68
N ASP A 171 1.13 17.74 11.90
CA ASP A 171 1.62 18.87 11.12
C ASP A 171 0.92 18.98 9.75
N PHE A 172 0.20 17.94 9.30
CA PHE A 172 -0.43 17.88 7.97
C PHE A 172 -1.92 17.58 8.05
N THR A 173 -2.70 18.30 7.26
CA THR A 173 -4.16 18.12 7.19
C THR A 173 -4.53 17.13 6.09
N TYR A 174 -5.27 16.08 6.43
CA TYR A 174 -5.85 15.19 5.42
C TYR A 174 -6.94 15.94 4.63
N ARG A 175 -6.76 16.08 3.31
CA ARG A 175 -7.73 16.73 2.42
C ARG A 175 -7.89 15.95 1.12
N SER A 176 -9.02 15.27 0.95
CA SER A 176 -9.33 14.61 -0.33
C SER A 176 -9.38 15.62 -1.48
N GLY A 177 -8.78 15.27 -2.61
CA GLY A 177 -8.72 16.11 -3.81
C GLY A 177 -7.71 17.28 -3.76
N SER A 178 -6.88 17.39 -2.71
CA SER A 178 -5.87 18.46 -2.64
C SER A 178 -4.63 18.19 -3.48
N THR A 179 -4.39 16.94 -3.87
CA THR A 179 -3.17 16.49 -4.55
C THR A 179 -3.49 15.59 -5.73
N THR A 180 -2.49 15.37 -6.58
CA THR A 180 -2.54 14.43 -7.70
C THR A 180 -1.45 13.38 -7.54
N ILE A 181 -1.46 12.35 -8.39
CA ILE A 181 -0.40 11.34 -8.43
C ILE A 181 1.00 11.92 -8.76
N SER A 182 1.08 13.16 -9.25
CA SER A 182 2.32 13.83 -9.59
C SER A 182 2.79 14.83 -8.53
N THR A 183 2.02 15.06 -7.47
CA THR A 183 2.41 15.97 -6.38
C THR A 183 3.68 15.44 -5.70
N GLY A 184 4.77 16.20 -5.71
CA GLY A 184 6.04 15.80 -5.10
C GLY A 184 6.07 15.99 -3.58
N VAL A 185 6.97 15.29 -2.86
CA VAL A 185 7.13 15.42 -1.41
C VAL A 185 7.39 16.87 -0.96
N ASN A 186 8.13 17.66 -1.74
CA ASN A 186 8.38 19.08 -1.43
C ASN A 186 7.10 19.93 -1.46
N GLU A 187 6.19 19.65 -2.38
CA GLU A 187 4.91 20.36 -2.47
C GLU A 187 4.06 20.05 -1.25
N VAL A 188 4.01 18.78 -0.83
CA VAL A 188 3.32 18.35 0.38
C VAL A 188 3.90 19.04 1.61
N LEU A 189 5.24 19.07 1.75
CA LEU A 189 5.93 19.78 2.85
C LEU A 189 5.57 21.26 2.93
N LEU A 190 5.43 21.93 1.79
CA LEU A 190 5.07 23.35 1.73
C LEU A 190 3.59 23.58 2.03
N ALA A 191 2.71 22.78 1.43
CA ALA A 191 1.26 22.93 1.54
C ALA A 191 0.72 22.49 2.90
N ARG A 192 1.38 21.53 3.57
CA ARG A 192 0.93 20.91 4.83
C ARG A 192 -0.45 20.28 4.72
N GLU A 193 -0.80 19.78 3.53
CA GLU A 193 -2.01 19.04 3.27
C GLU A 193 -1.77 17.96 2.21
N GLY A 194 -2.57 16.91 2.24
CA GLY A 194 -2.45 15.77 1.32
C GLY A 194 -3.38 14.62 1.69
N VAL A 195 -3.16 13.49 1.04
CA VAL A 195 -3.86 12.22 1.33
C VAL A 195 -2.88 11.15 1.83
N CYS A 196 -3.37 9.94 2.09
CA CYS A 196 -2.55 8.84 2.62
C CYS A 196 -1.31 8.52 1.76
N GLN A 197 -1.44 8.63 0.43
CA GLN A 197 -0.31 8.51 -0.49
C GLN A 197 0.80 9.51 -0.16
N ASP A 198 0.45 10.78 0.01
CA ASP A 198 1.40 11.87 0.24
C ASP A 198 2.13 11.72 1.56
N PHE A 199 1.39 11.34 2.62
CA PHE A 199 1.96 11.15 3.94
C PHE A 199 2.86 9.92 3.99
N ALA A 200 2.49 8.83 3.31
CA ALA A 200 3.36 7.66 3.16
C ALA A 200 4.66 8.02 2.42
N ARG A 201 4.58 8.77 1.31
CA ARG A 201 5.74 9.23 0.54
C ARG A 201 6.66 10.14 1.35
N LEU A 202 6.09 11.09 2.11
CA LEU A 202 6.85 11.95 3.01
C LEU A 202 7.58 11.13 4.08
N ALA A 203 6.90 10.20 4.75
CA ALA A 203 7.52 9.34 5.75
C ALA A 203 8.68 8.52 5.15
N ILE A 204 8.49 7.95 3.96
CA ILE A 204 9.53 7.22 3.23
C ILE A 204 10.72 8.11 2.89
N ALA A 205 10.49 9.33 2.41
CA ALA A 205 11.55 10.29 2.12
C ALA A 205 12.35 10.63 3.38
N CYS A 206 11.69 10.88 4.53
CA CYS A 206 12.35 11.11 5.81
C CYS A 206 13.20 9.91 6.29
N LEU A 207 12.69 8.68 6.12
CA LEU A 207 13.41 7.45 6.46
C LEU A 207 14.65 7.26 5.56
N ARG A 208 14.48 7.42 4.24
CA ARG A 208 15.56 7.31 3.25
C ARG A 208 16.61 8.39 3.41
N ALA A 209 16.21 9.62 3.77
CA ALA A 209 17.11 10.72 4.07
C ALA A 209 18.12 10.38 5.18
N ASN A 210 17.74 9.48 6.08
CA ASN A 210 18.54 8.99 7.20
C ASN A 210 19.21 7.62 6.90
N GLY A 211 19.15 7.12 5.67
CA GLY A 211 19.79 5.88 5.23
C GLY A 211 19.05 4.61 5.61
N LEU A 212 17.79 4.71 6.04
CA LEU A 212 16.94 3.54 6.29
C LEU A 212 16.28 3.09 4.97
N ALA A 213 16.14 1.78 4.82
CA ALA A 213 15.43 1.20 3.69
C ALA A 213 13.93 1.25 3.96
N ALA A 214 13.21 2.07 3.20
CA ALA A 214 11.77 2.24 3.34
C ALA A 214 11.04 1.98 2.03
N CYS A 215 9.91 1.28 2.08
CA CYS A 215 9.07 0.97 0.93
C CYS A 215 7.67 1.58 1.09
N TYR A 216 7.08 1.89 -0.07
CA TYR A 216 5.68 2.28 -0.20
C TYR A 216 4.83 1.02 -0.21
N VAL A 217 3.80 0.99 0.65
CA VAL A 217 2.86 -0.12 0.73
C VAL A 217 1.49 0.37 0.30
N SER A 218 0.92 -0.31 -0.71
CA SER A 218 -0.43 -0.07 -1.22
C SER A 218 -1.34 -1.21 -0.77
N GLY A 219 -2.55 -0.87 -0.34
CA GLY A 219 -3.50 -1.86 0.14
C GLY A 219 -4.82 -1.30 0.61
N TYR A 220 -5.39 -1.96 1.63
CA TYR A 220 -6.68 -1.62 2.20
C TYR A 220 -6.58 -1.58 3.72
N LEU A 221 -7.45 -0.78 4.36
CA LEU A 221 -7.53 -0.66 5.81
C LEU A 221 -8.95 -0.99 6.26
N ALA A 222 -9.10 -1.97 7.15
CA ALA A 222 -10.36 -2.23 7.82
C ALA A 222 -10.60 -1.15 8.87
N THR A 223 -11.51 -0.22 8.58
CA THR A 223 -11.95 0.82 9.52
C THR A 223 -13.22 0.38 10.24
N ASP A 224 -13.32 0.75 11.52
CA ASP A 224 -14.58 0.67 12.24
C ASP A 224 -15.38 1.94 11.95
N PRO A 225 -16.68 1.85 11.65
CA PRO A 225 -17.50 3.04 11.53
C PRO A 225 -17.54 3.80 12.86
N PRO A 226 -17.67 5.14 12.84
CA PRO A 226 -17.88 5.92 14.05
C PRO A 226 -19.09 5.39 14.85
N PRO A 227 -19.04 5.42 16.20
CA PRO A 227 -20.17 4.95 17.02
C PRO A 227 -21.49 5.62 16.61
N GLY A 228 -22.52 4.80 16.32
CA GLY A 228 -23.85 5.28 15.94
C GLY A 228 -24.04 5.63 14.45
N LYS A 229 -23.06 5.33 13.60
CA LYS A 229 -23.21 5.38 12.13
C LYS A 229 -23.12 3.98 11.54
N ASP A 230 -23.98 3.71 10.56
CA ASP A 230 -23.84 2.51 9.73
C ASP A 230 -22.50 2.57 8.98
N ARG A 231 -21.88 1.40 8.77
CA ARG A 231 -20.68 1.29 7.92
C ARG A 231 -21.05 1.81 6.53
N MET A 232 -20.36 2.85 6.08
CA MET A 232 -20.54 3.41 4.76
C MET A 232 -19.85 2.50 3.74
N ILE A 233 -20.58 1.52 3.23
CA ILE A 233 -20.12 0.60 2.19
C ILE A 233 -19.85 1.40 0.92
N GLY A 234 -18.63 1.32 0.39
CA GLY A 234 -18.26 1.90 -0.91
C GLY A 234 -17.86 3.38 -0.91
N ILE A 235 -17.49 3.95 0.24
CA ILE A 235 -16.94 5.33 0.33
C ILE A 235 -15.42 5.34 0.55
N ASP A 236 -14.85 4.24 1.01
CA ASP A 236 -13.41 4.17 1.25
C ASP A 236 -12.64 4.05 -0.08
N ALA A 237 -11.41 4.59 -0.07
CA ALA A 237 -10.45 4.44 -1.15
C ALA A 237 -9.40 3.39 -0.76
N THR A 238 -8.47 3.11 -1.68
CA THR A 238 -7.24 2.39 -1.33
C THR A 238 -6.47 3.15 -0.25
N HIS A 239 -5.77 2.42 0.61
CA HIS A 239 -4.91 3.01 1.63
C HIS A 239 -3.44 2.82 1.30
N ALA A 240 -2.62 3.72 1.83
CA ALA A 240 -1.17 3.70 1.64
C ALA A 240 -0.44 4.03 2.94
N TRP A 241 0.70 3.38 3.14
CA TRP A 241 1.54 3.59 4.32
C TRP A 241 3.00 3.25 4.01
N ALA A 242 3.88 3.60 4.96
CA ALA A 242 5.30 3.33 4.85
C ALA A 242 5.67 2.04 5.58
N SER A 243 6.72 1.36 5.12
CA SER A 243 7.33 0.28 5.90
C SER A 243 8.84 0.32 5.81
N VAL A 244 9.51 0.15 6.95
CA VAL A 244 10.97 0.19 7.07
C VAL A 244 11.53 -1.20 7.28
N TRP A 245 12.60 -1.52 6.57
CA TRP A 245 13.34 -2.76 6.73
C TRP A 245 14.15 -2.75 8.03
N THR A 246 14.31 -3.92 8.62
CA THR A 246 15.11 -4.16 9.82
C THR A 246 16.02 -5.36 9.61
N PRO A 247 17.26 -5.33 10.13
CA PRO A 247 18.20 -6.43 10.01
C PRO A 247 17.69 -7.62 10.82
N GLN A 248 17.19 -8.62 10.09
CA GLN A 248 16.69 -9.88 10.62
C GLN A 248 17.29 -11.04 9.82
N GLN A 249 17.21 -12.25 10.37
CA GLN A 249 17.56 -13.43 9.58
C GLN A 249 16.59 -13.56 8.39
N PRO A 250 17.09 -13.92 7.19
CA PRO A 250 16.23 -14.16 6.03
C PRO A 250 15.09 -15.12 6.36
N GLY A 251 13.88 -14.78 5.91
CA GLY A 251 12.67 -15.56 6.20
C GLY A 251 11.99 -15.22 7.54
N ARG A 252 12.46 -14.18 8.24
CA ARG A 252 11.74 -13.56 9.37
C ARG A 252 10.97 -12.32 8.93
N PHE A 253 10.25 -11.70 9.86
CA PHE A 253 9.56 -10.43 9.63
C PHE A 253 10.59 -9.30 9.57
N GLU A 254 10.93 -8.89 8.35
CA GLU A 254 11.96 -7.90 8.10
C GLU A 254 11.44 -6.46 8.10
N TRP A 255 10.12 -6.25 8.07
CA TRP A 255 9.53 -4.94 7.80
C TRP A 255 8.61 -4.48 8.95
N LEU A 256 8.87 -3.28 9.46
CA LEU A 256 8.02 -2.58 10.44
C LEU A 256 7.16 -1.56 9.69
N GLY A 257 5.85 -1.54 9.92
CA GLY A 257 4.92 -0.63 9.22
C GLY A 257 4.52 0.55 10.09
N LEU A 258 4.45 1.73 9.48
CA LEU A 258 3.93 2.96 10.09
C LEU A 258 2.95 3.65 9.13
N ASP A 259 1.84 4.09 9.67
CA ASP A 259 0.81 4.85 8.98
C ASP A 259 0.71 6.27 9.57
N PRO A 260 1.34 7.26 8.91
CA PRO A 260 1.26 8.66 9.34
C PRO A 260 -0.14 9.27 9.17
N THR A 261 -1.03 8.66 8.38
CA THR A 261 -2.40 9.18 8.17
C THR A 261 -3.27 9.00 9.41
N ASN A 262 -3.03 7.91 10.15
CA ASN A 262 -3.83 7.51 11.30
C ASN A 262 -3.04 7.51 12.62
N ASP A 263 -1.81 8.04 12.62
CA ASP A 263 -0.88 8.03 13.75
C ASP A 263 -0.70 6.64 14.39
N GLN A 264 -0.47 5.63 13.56
CA GLN A 264 -0.48 4.24 14.00
C GLN A 264 0.65 3.40 13.43
N LEU A 265 1.02 2.36 14.17
CA LEU A 265 1.82 1.26 13.62
C LEU A 265 0.88 0.20 13.02
N VAL A 266 1.37 -0.46 11.98
CA VAL A 266 0.55 -1.38 11.18
C VAL A 266 0.24 -2.67 11.96
N ASP A 267 -1.05 -3.01 12.04
CA ASP A 267 -1.60 -4.19 12.71
C ASP A 267 -2.30 -5.15 11.72
N GLN A 268 -3.25 -5.98 12.18
CA GLN A 268 -4.01 -6.92 11.34
C GLN A 268 -5.17 -6.29 10.54
N ARG A 269 -5.49 -5.01 10.74
CA ARG A 269 -6.50 -4.30 9.94
C ARG A 269 -5.99 -3.91 8.56
N TYR A 270 -4.67 -3.94 8.36
CA TYR A 270 -4.00 -3.54 7.13
C TYR A 270 -3.81 -4.73 6.20
N ILE A 271 -4.46 -4.68 5.05
CA ILE A 271 -4.40 -5.71 4.01
C ILE A 271 -3.44 -5.24 2.92
N VAL A 272 -2.33 -5.96 2.73
CA VAL A 272 -1.29 -5.59 1.78
C VAL A 272 -1.65 -6.08 0.37
N VAL A 273 -1.61 -5.20 -0.62
CA VAL A 273 -1.75 -5.57 -2.03
C VAL A 273 -0.40 -5.51 -2.74
N GLY A 274 0.29 -4.39 -2.64
CA GLY A 274 1.57 -4.16 -3.32
C GLY A 274 2.59 -3.47 -2.42
N ARG A 275 3.88 -3.69 -2.72
CA ARG A 275 5.00 -2.91 -2.18
C ARG A 275 5.93 -2.46 -3.30
N GLY A 276 6.42 -1.23 -3.21
CA GLY A 276 7.35 -0.67 -4.18
C GLY A 276 8.22 0.43 -3.57
N ARG A 277 9.05 1.06 -4.39
CA ARG A 277 9.84 2.23 -3.99
C ARG A 277 8.96 3.47 -3.89
N ASP A 278 7.92 3.55 -4.70
CA ASP A 278 6.93 4.64 -4.69
C ASP A 278 5.55 4.17 -5.20
N TYR A 279 4.56 5.06 -5.19
CA TYR A 279 3.22 4.83 -5.78
C TYR A 279 3.31 4.29 -7.21
N ALA A 280 4.24 4.79 -8.03
CA ALA A 280 4.38 4.43 -9.45
C ALA A 280 4.67 2.93 -9.69
N ASP A 281 5.23 2.23 -8.70
CA ASP A 281 5.53 0.80 -8.79
C ASP A 281 4.28 -0.07 -8.52
N VAL A 282 3.33 0.43 -7.74
CA VAL A 282 2.15 -0.33 -7.27
C VAL A 282 0.83 0.46 -7.35
N PRO A 283 0.54 1.18 -8.44
CA PRO A 283 -0.72 1.90 -8.58
C PRO A 283 -1.88 0.89 -8.66
N PRO A 284 -3.02 1.12 -7.98
CA PRO A 284 -4.16 0.20 -8.04
C PRO A 284 -4.57 -0.09 -9.48
N LEU A 285 -4.65 0.95 -10.31
CA LEU A 285 -4.86 0.87 -11.75
C LEU A 285 -4.06 1.95 -12.48
N ARG A 286 -3.49 1.59 -13.63
CA ARG A 286 -2.90 2.48 -14.63
C ARG A 286 -3.20 1.97 -16.01
N GLY A 287 -3.31 2.85 -16.99
CA GLY A 287 -3.66 2.42 -18.34
C GLY A 287 -3.61 3.53 -19.37
N ILE A 288 -3.86 3.14 -20.61
CA ILE A 288 -3.99 4.04 -21.76
C ILE A 288 -5.29 3.65 -22.47
N ILE A 289 -6.06 4.66 -22.84
CA ILE A 289 -7.29 4.50 -23.61
C ILE A 289 -7.16 5.19 -24.98
N TYR A 290 -7.89 4.69 -25.97
CA TYR A 290 -7.98 5.27 -27.31
C TYR A 290 -9.41 5.78 -27.53
N THR A 291 -9.56 7.09 -27.64
CA THR A 291 -10.87 7.74 -27.69
C THR A 291 -10.76 9.19 -28.19
N ASN A 292 -11.87 9.75 -28.65
CA ASN A 292 -12.05 11.19 -28.85
C ASN A 292 -12.65 11.87 -27.60
N SER A 293 -12.82 11.14 -26.49
CA SER A 293 -13.35 11.66 -25.24
C SER A 293 -12.48 12.79 -24.70
N GLU A 294 -13.07 13.98 -24.51
CA GLU A 294 -12.39 15.14 -23.93
C GLU A 294 -12.28 15.05 -22.41
N ASN A 295 -13.21 14.32 -21.76
CA ASN A 295 -13.28 14.22 -20.31
C ASN A 295 -13.55 12.77 -19.87
N SER A 296 -13.14 12.43 -18.66
CA SER A 296 -13.49 11.17 -18.00
C SER A 296 -13.77 11.41 -16.52
N VAL A 297 -14.73 10.66 -15.98
CA VAL A 297 -15.04 10.63 -14.54
C VAL A 297 -14.61 9.28 -14.00
N ILE A 298 -13.91 9.28 -12.88
CA ILE A 298 -13.47 8.07 -12.18
C ILE A 298 -14.21 7.99 -10.86
N ASP A 299 -14.86 6.87 -10.61
CA ASP A 299 -15.48 6.53 -9.34
C ASP A 299 -14.75 5.33 -8.75
N VAL A 300 -14.26 5.47 -7.52
CA VAL A 300 -13.55 4.42 -6.80
C VAL A 300 -14.30 4.14 -5.51
N SER A 301 -14.59 2.87 -5.27
CA SER A 301 -15.20 2.40 -4.03
C SER A 301 -14.45 1.17 -3.53
N VAL A 302 -14.11 1.19 -2.24
CA VAL A 302 -13.53 0.08 -1.51
C VAL A 302 -14.46 -0.25 -0.35
N ASP A 303 -14.68 -1.55 -0.13
CA ASP A 303 -15.34 -2.08 1.04
C ASP A 303 -14.48 -3.17 1.67
N VAL A 304 -14.23 -3.05 2.98
CA VAL A 304 -13.45 -4.01 3.77
C VAL A 304 -14.31 -4.45 4.94
N VAL A 305 -14.82 -5.68 4.87
CA VAL A 305 -15.74 -6.21 5.89
C VAL A 305 -15.20 -7.50 6.50
N PRO A 306 -15.35 -7.71 7.82
CA PRO A 306 -15.14 -9.02 8.42
C PRO A 306 -15.99 -10.08 7.69
N PHE A 307 -15.42 -11.25 7.46
CA PHE A 307 -16.07 -12.31 6.69
C PHE A 307 -15.80 -13.69 7.30
N GLU A 308 -16.82 -14.54 7.39
CA GLU A 308 -16.70 -15.87 8.00
C GLU A 308 -16.56 -17.01 6.97
N GLY A 309 -16.83 -16.78 5.68
CA GLY A 309 -16.78 -17.82 4.64
C GLY A 309 -15.39 -18.02 4.00
N ASP A 310 -15.22 -19.06 3.19
CA ASP A 310 -14.00 -19.35 2.42
C ASP A 310 -14.12 -19.10 0.90
N ALA A 311 -15.32 -18.80 0.41
CA ALA A 311 -15.62 -18.65 -1.02
C ALA A 311 -16.25 -17.29 -1.33
N LEU A 312 -15.90 -16.72 -2.49
CA LEU A 312 -16.43 -15.43 -2.95
C LEU A 312 -17.93 -15.44 -3.27
N HIS A 313 -18.47 -16.65 -3.48
CA HIS A 313 -19.86 -17.16 -3.38
C HIS A 313 -19.91 -18.48 -4.19
N ALA A 314 -20.82 -19.41 -3.83
CA ALA A 314 -21.18 -20.57 -4.63
C ALA A 314 -22.12 -20.18 -5.77
#